data_AF-A0A8B6E9G0-F1
#
_entry.id   AF-A0A8B6E9G0-F1
#
_cell.length_a   1.000
_cell.length_b   1.000
_cell.length_c   1.000
_cell.angle_alpha   90.00
_cell.angle_beta   90.00
_cell.angle_gamma   90.00
#
_symmetry.space_group_name_H-M   'P 1'
#
loop_
_entity.id
_entity.type
_entity.pdbx_description
1 polymer ?
#
loop_
_entity_poly.entity_id
_entity_poly.type
_entity_poly.pdbx_seq_one_letter_code
_entity_poly.pdbx_strand_id
1 'polypeptide(L)'
;MFNRLEDIATSDLPRTPVLGCCISKALEPDNVGDDFMTSRINWVVQSSAVDFLHLMLVCMRWLLDEYDIDGRFAISIHDEVRYLVKEEDQYRAALALHITNLLTRSLFAYKLGMEDLPQSVAFFSAVDIDQCLRKEVTMNCVTPSNPHGMERGYGIPTGQAFDIMETLKMTEGSLSKKNIPCENDSNVEKKQAV
;
A
#
# COMPACT_ATOMS: atom_id res chain seq x y z
N MET A 1 19.96 -12.02 -7.17
CA MET A 1 19.39 -11.36 -5.97
C MET A 1 20.43 -11.16 -4.86
N PHE A 2 21.39 -12.08 -4.67
CA PHE A 2 22.42 -11.96 -3.63
C PHE A 2 23.45 -10.84 -3.84
N ASN A 3 23.88 -10.56 -5.07
CA ASN A 3 25.06 -9.73 -5.30
C ASN A 3 24.98 -8.32 -4.68
N ARG A 4 23.91 -7.55 -4.95
CA ARG A 4 23.81 -6.18 -4.40
C ARG A 4 23.54 -6.11 -2.90
N LEU A 5 22.85 -7.09 -2.34
CA LEU A 5 22.54 -7.12 -0.91
C LEU A 5 23.78 -7.52 -0.09
N GLU A 6 24.58 -8.43 -0.64
CA GLU A 6 25.87 -8.83 -0.07
C GLU A 6 26.90 -7.69 -0.17
N ASP A 7 26.92 -6.96 -1.29
CA ASP A 7 27.75 -5.74 -1.44
C ASP A 7 27.41 -4.70 -0.34
N ILE A 8 26.13 -4.50 -0.04
CA ILE A 8 25.68 -3.59 1.02
C ILE A 8 26.07 -4.13 2.40
N ALA A 9 25.84 -5.42 2.62
CA ALA A 9 26.12 -6.06 3.90
C ALA A 9 27.59 -6.00 4.25
N THR A 10 28.50 -6.12 3.27
CA THR A 10 29.97 -6.10 3.43
C THR A 10 30.59 -4.71 3.38
N SER A 11 29.84 -3.67 3.00
CA SER A 11 30.35 -2.30 2.95
C SER A 11 30.80 -1.76 4.33
N ASP A 12 31.73 -0.81 4.34
CA ASP A 12 32.27 -0.18 5.56
C ASP A 12 31.16 0.43 6.44
N LEU A 13 30.13 0.99 5.80
CA LEU A 13 28.95 1.54 6.46
C LEU A 13 27.68 0.95 5.84
N PRO A 14 27.22 -0.23 6.30
CA PRO A 14 26.04 -0.90 5.76
C PRO A 14 24.80 -0.02 5.88
N ARG A 15 24.23 0.34 4.73
CA ARG A 15 23.06 1.21 4.62
C ARG A 15 22.03 0.65 3.67
N THR A 16 20.75 0.83 3.98
CA THR A 16 19.68 0.47 3.05
C THR A 16 19.79 1.29 1.75
N PRO A 17 19.48 0.69 0.59
CA PRO A 17 19.78 1.29 -0.71
C PRO A 17 18.91 2.51 -1.04
N VAL A 18 17.75 2.67 -0.38
CA VAL A 18 16.75 3.67 -0.74
C VAL A 18 16.73 4.84 0.24
N LEU A 19 16.50 4.58 1.53
CA LEU A 19 16.43 5.63 2.56
C LEU A 19 17.74 5.80 3.34
N GLY A 20 18.73 4.92 3.16
CA GLY A 20 20.04 5.04 3.79
C GLY A 20 20.03 4.76 5.29
N CYS A 21 19.07 3.98 5.78
CA CYS A 21 19.03 3.55 7.18
C CYS A 21 20.29 2.72 7.48
N CYS A 22 20.96 3.03 8.59
CA CYS A 22 22.22 2.38 8.97
C CYS A 22 21.96 1.20 9.91
N ILE A 23 22.82 0.19 9.83
CA ILE A 23 22.81 -0.90 10.81
C ILE A 23 23.20 -0.38 12.20
N SER A 24 22.81 -1.10 13.25
CA SER A 24 23.28 -0.78 14.61
C SER A 24 24.81 -0.76 14.64
N LYS A 25 25.38 0.27 15.30
CA LYS A 25 26.84 0.43 15.42
C LYS A 25 27.55 -0.83 15.92
N ALA A 26 26.90 -1.60 16.81
CA ALA A 26 27.44 -2.84 17.35
C ALA A 26 27.65 -3.95 16.29
N LEU A 27 27.06 -3.82 15.10
CA LEU A 27 27.18 -4.76 13.98
C LEU A 27 27.88 -4.15 12.77
N GLU A 28 28.49 -2.98 12.91
CA GLU A 28 29.34 -2.38 11.87
C GLU A 28 30.63 -3.20 11.69
N PRO A 29 31.14 -3.36 10.46
CA PRO A 29 32.37 -4.14 10.19
C PRO A 29 33.55 -3.73 11.06
N ASP A 30 33.70 -2.45 11.39
CA ASP A 30 34.76 -1.94 12.26
C ASP A 30 34.76 -2.55 13.67
N ASN A 31 33.60 -3.00 14.16
CA ASN A 31 33.41 -3.52 15.51
C ASN A 31 33.38 -5.06 15.57
N VAL A 32 32.96 -5.74 14.49
CA VAL A 32 32.76 -7.20 14.48
C VAL A 32 33.58 -7.94 13.41
N GLY A 33 34.29 -7.22 12.53
CA GLY A 33 34.99 -7.81 11.40
C GLY A 33 34.04 -8.62 10.50
N ASP A 34 34.37 -9.90 10.32
CA ASP A 34 33.60 -10.84 9.49
C ASP A 34 32.51 -11.60 10.28
N ASP A 35 32.41 -11.40 11.60
CA ASP A 35 31.40 -12.06 12.42
C ASP A 35 29.98 -11.55 12.10
N PHE A 36 28.97 -12.40 12.38
CA PHE A 36 27.55 -12.10 12.21
C PHE A 36 27.09 -11.76 10.78
N MET A 37 27.85 -12.18 9.75
CA MET A 37 27.51 -11.90 8.34
C MET A 37 26.08 -12.31 7.95
N THR A 38 25.60 -13.47 8.42
CA THR A 38 24.22 -13.92 8.18
C THR A 38 23.18 -12.96 8.76
N SER A 39 23.44 -12.41 9.95
CA SER A 39 22.57 -11.42 10.58
C SER A 39 22.59 -10.09 9.84
N ARG A 40 23.76 -9.67 9.33
CA ARG A 40 23.91 -8.46 8.51
C ARG A 40 23.14 -8.56 7.20
N ILE A 41 23.27 -9.68 6.48
CA ILE A 41 22.52 -9.93 5.23
C ILE A 41 21.01 -9.90 5.50
N ASN A 42 20.56 -10.59 6.55
CA ASN A 42 19.14 -10.57 6.95
C ASN A 42 18.67 -9.16 7.32
N TRP A 43 19.52 -8.39 8.02
CA TRP A 43 19.23 -7.00 8.36
C TRP A 43 19.06 -6.13 7.10
N VAL A 44 19.91 -6.27 6.09
CA VAL A 44 19.78 -5.50 4.83
C VAL A 44 18.43 -5.79 4.18
N VAL A 45 18.02 -7.06 4.09
CA VAL A 45 16.75 -7.47 3.49
C VAL A 45 15.56 -6.91 4.27
N GLN A 46 15.54 -7.13 5.59
CA GLN A 46 14.43 -6.70 6.44
C GLN A 46 14.32 -5.18 6.53
N SER A 47 15.46 -4.49 6.67
CA SER A 47 15.48 -3.02 6.74
C SER A 47 15.09 -2.39 5.40
N SER A 48 15.46 -3.00 4.28
CA SER A 48 15.00 -2.56 2.96
C SER A 48 13.49 -2.76 2.79
N ALA A 49 12.90 -3.79 3.40
CA ALA A 49 11.44 -3.96 3.42
C ALA A 49 10.75 -2.86 4.25
N VAL A 50 11.38 -2.40 5.33
CA VAL A 50 10.89 -1.25 6.13
C VAL A 50 10.98 0.04 5.33
N ASP A 51 12.05 0.27 4.56
CA ASP A 51 12.13 1.41 3.63
C ASP A 51 10.98 1.41 2.62
N PHE A 52 10.62 0.23 2.10
CA PHE A 52 9.50 0.05 1.18
C PHE A 52 8.18 0.43 1.85
N LEU A 53 7.94 -0.05 3.07
CA LEU A 53 6.76 0.31 3.85
C LEU A 53 6.67 1.82 4.09
N HIS A 54 7.76 2.47 4.52
CA HIS A 54 7.75 3.91 4.77
C HIS A 54 7.41 4.71 3.51
N LEU A 55 7.99 4.35 2.36
CA LEU A 55 7.68 5.00 1.09
C LEU A 55 6.23 4.78 0.68
N MET A 56 5.70 3.56 0.85
CA MET A 56 4.30 3.29 0.61
C MET A 56 3.39 4.15 1.50
N LEU A 57 3.66 4.25 2.79
CA LEU A 57 2.84 5.03 3.72
C LEU A 57 2.88 6.52 3.39
N VAL A 58 4.06 7.07 3.08
CA VAL A 58 4.22 8.50 2.73
C VAL A 58 3.55 8.80 1.39
N CYS A 59 3.77 7.97 0.38
CA CYS A 59 3.18 8.15 -0.94
C CYS A 59 1.66 8.01 -0.90
N MET A 60 1.13 7.00 -0.20
CA MET A 60 -0.30 6.84 -0.05
C MET A 60 -0.90 8.02 0.71
N ARG A 61 -0.25 8.47 1.80
CA ARG A 61 -0.70 9.66 2.54
C ARG A 61 -0.76 10.89 1.66
N TRP A 62 0.28 11.13 0.85
CA TRP A 62 0.32 12.23 -0.10
C TRP A 62 -0.85 12.15 -1.11
N LEU A 63 -1.10 10.98 -1.71
CA LEU A 63 -2.22 10.81 -2.64
C LEU A 63 -3.59 11.00 -1.97
N LEU A 64 -3.74 10.55 -0.73
CA LEU A 64 -4.98 10.74 0.03
C LEU A 64 -5.25 12.24 0.26
N ASP A 65 -4.23 12.99 0.68
CA ASP A 65 -4.34 14.42 0.97
C ASP A 65 -4.52 15.25 -0.34
N GLU A 66 -3.76 14.94 -1.40
CA GLU A 66 -3.78 15.68 -2.68
C GLU A 66 -5.13 15.54 -3.41
N TYR A 67 -5.70 14.35 -3.39
CA TYR A 67 -6.95 14.06 -4.10
C TYR A 67 -8.18 14.15 -3.21
N ASP A 68 -8.06 14.52 -1.93
CA ASP A 68 -9.19 14.56 -0.98
C ASP A 68 -9.93 13.20 -0.95
N ILE A 69 -9.18 12.13 -0.70
CA ILE A 69 -9.70 10.77 -0.49
C ILE A 69 -9.83 10.58 1.02
N ASP A 70 -11.05 10.34 1.49
CA ASP A 70 -11.31 10.13 2.93
C ASP A 70 -10.87 8.73 3.34
N GLY A 71 -9.61 8.62 3.74
CA GLY A 71 -9.02 7.38 4.23
C GLY A 71 -7.93 7.63 5.26
N ARG A 72 -7.67 6.60 6.07
CA ARG A 72 -6.58 6.60 7.05
C ARG A 72 -5.87 5.26 7.09
N PHE A 73 -4.58 5.31 7.37
CA PHE A 73 -3.81 4.11 7.65
C PHE A 73 -4.40 3.40 8.88
N ALA A 74 -4.58 2.07 8.77
CA ALA A 74 -5.14 1.26 9.82
C ALA A 74 -4.08 0.37 10.47
N ILE A 75 -3.45 -0.48 9.66
CA ILE A 75 -2.45 -1.44 10.14
C ILE A 75 -1.53 -1.89 9.00
N SER A 76 -0.29 -2.21 9.36
CA SER A 76 0.65 -2.92 8.51
C SER A 76 1.09 -4.20 9.22
N ILE A 77 0.90 -5.36 8.59
CA ILE A 77 1.31 -6.66 9.14
C ILE A 77 2.08 -7.41 8.06
N HIS A 78 3.33 -7.77 8.34
CA HIS A 78 4.22 -8.43 7.37
C HIS A 78 4.32 -7.64 6.06
N ASP A 79 3.76 -8.17 4.97
CA ASP A 79 3.72 -7.64 3.63
C ASP A 79 2.35 -6.99 3.28
N GLU A 80 1.44 -6.90 4.24
CA GLU A 80 0.12 -6.29 4.07
C GLU A 80 0.07 -4.88 4.66
N VAL A 81 -0.53 -3.96 3.90
CA VAL A 81 -0.86 -2.60 4.35
C VAL A 81 -2.36 -2.39 4.16
N ARG A 82 -3.08 -2.07 5.23
CA ARG A 82 -4.54 -1.89 5.24
C ARG A 82 -4.89 -0.45 5.59
N TYR A 83 -5.88 0.08 4.89
CA TYR A 83 -6.44 1.42 5.09
C TYR A 83 -7.94 1.31 5.39
N LEU A 84 -8.42 2.16 6.28
CA LEU A 84 -9.86 2.41 6.44
C LEU A 84 -10.21 3.57 5.53
N VAL A 85 -11.18 3.38 4.64
CA VAL A 85 -11.58 4.35 3.63
C VAL A 85 -13.10 4.46 3.65
N LYS A 86 -13.62 5.67 3.42
CA LYS A 86 -15.05 5.87 3.22
C LYS A 86 -15.52 5.16 1.95
N GLU A 87 -16.72 4.59 1.99
CA GLU A 87 -17.25 3.77 0.88
C GLU A 87 -17.30 4.52 -0.46
N GLU A 88 -17.57 5.82 -0.44
CA GLU A 88 -17.59 6.69 -1.63
C GLU A 88 -16.24 6.77 -2.35
N ASP A 89 -15.14 6.58 -1.61
CA ASP A 89 -13.79 6.74 -2.10
C ASP A 89 -13.03 5.40 -2.23
N GLN A 90 -13.68 4.26 -1.97
CA GLN A 90 -13.04 2.94 -1.94
C GLN A 90 -12.25 2.61 -3.22
N TYR A 91 -12.82 2.91 -4.39
CA TYR A 91 -12.19 2.63 -5.68
C TYR A 91 -11.05 3.62 -6.00
N ARG A 92 -11.19 4.87 -5.55
CA ARG A 92 -10.15 5.90 -5.70
C ARG A 92 -8.94 5.54 -4.81
N ALA A 93 -9.19 5.10 -3.58
CA ALA A 93 -8.14 4.61 -2.69
C ALA A 93 -7.46 3.35 -3.24
N ALA A 94 -8.20 2.42 -3.84
CA ALA A 94 -7.61 1.26 -4.49
C ALA A 94 -6.66 1.65 -5.64
N LEU A 95 -7.07 2.61 -6.48
CA LEU A 95 -6.20 3.15 -7.53
C LEU A 95 -4.96 3.84 -6.93
N ALA A 96 -5.13 4.64 -5.88
CA ALA A 96 -4.03 5.31 -5.20
C ALA A 96 -3.02 4.30 -4.62
N LEU A 97 -3.50 3.15 -4.13
CA LEU A 97 -2.64 2.10 -3.61
C LEU A 97 -1.83 1.42 -4.74
N HIS A 98 -2.44 1.16 -5.90
CA HIS A 98 -1.71 0.70 -7.08
C HIS A 98 -0.62 1.68 -7.53
N ILE A 99 -0.95 2.98 -7.61
CA ILE A 99 0.01 4.04 -7.97
C ILE A 99 1.13 4.13 -6.93
N THR A 100 0.79 3.99 -5.65
CA THR A 100 1.76 3.97 -4.55
C THR A 100 2.80 2.87 -4.72
N ASN A 101 2.38 1.64 -5.06
CA ASN A 101 3.31 0.54 -5.31
C ASN A 101 4.15 0.77 -6.57
N LEU A 102 3.56 1.32 -7.63
CA LEU A 102 4.29 1.70 -8.84
C LEU A 102 5.40 2.71 -8.53
N LEU A 103 5.09 3.81 -7.84
CA LEU A 103 6.04 4.85 -7.49
C LEU A 103 7.14 4.33 -6.56
N THR A 104 6.75 3.57 -5.54
CA THR A 104 7.70 2.97 -4.60
C THR A 104 8.66 2.03 -5.32
N ARG A 105 8.16 1.12 -6.16
CA ARG A 105 9.01 0.19 -6.92
C ARG A 105 9.88 0.89 -7.96
N SER A 106 9.37 1.95 -8.60
CA SER A 106 10.14 2.75 -9.54
C SER A 106 11.32 3.43 -8.83
N LEU A 107 11.11 3.97 -7.63
CA LEU A 107 12.18 4.56 -6.84
C LEU A 107 13.21 3.51 -6.41
N PHE A 108 12.76 2.32 -5.99
CA PHE A 108 13.66 1.20 -5.68
C PHE A 108 14.49 0.77 -6.90
N ALA A 109 13.87 0.62 -8.06
CA ALA A 109 14.56 0.27 -9.30
C ALA A 109 15.62 1.31 -9.65
N TYR A 110 15.24 2.59 -9.63
CA TYR A 110 16.13 3.70 -9.89
C TYR A 110 17.33 3.73 -8.94
N LYS A 111 17.11 3.56 -7.63
CA LYS A 111 18.18 3.54 -6.61
C LYS A 111 19.13 2.35 -6.77
N LEU A 112 18.66 1.24 -7.33
CA LEU A 112 19.47 0.06 -7.64
C LEU A 112 20.16 0.15 -9.01
N GLY A 113 19.95 1.24 -9.76
CA GLY A 113 20.52 1.46 -11.09
C GLY A 113 19.78 0.73 -12.21
N MET A 114 18.51 0.40 -12.00
CA MET A 114 17.62 -0.16 -13.02
C MET A 114 16.72 0.95 -13.55
N GLU A 115 16.77 1.20 -14.86
CA GLU A 115 15.98 2.27 -15.51
C GLU A 115 14.54 1.81 -15.84
N ASP A 116 14.34 0.51 -16.05
CA ASP A 116 13.05 -0.07 -16.42
C ASP A 116 12.42 -0.84 -15.25
N LEU A 117 11.10 -0.71 -15.10
CA LEU A 117 10.29 -1.51 -14.17
C LEU A 117 9.31 -2.40 -14.94
N PRO A 118 9.37 -3.73 -14.79
CA PRO A 118 8.43 -4.62 -15.45
C PRO A 118 6.98 -4.39 -14.98
N GLN A 119 6.03 -4.42 -15.90
CA GLN A 119 4.60 -4.20 -15.58
C GLN A 119 4.06 -5.21 -14.55
N SER A 120 4.53 -6.46 -14.59
CA SER A 120 4.10 -7.52 -13.67
C SER A 120 4.43 -7.25 -12.21
N VAL A 121 5.40 -6.38 -11.93
CA VAL A 121 5.77 -5.96 -10.58
C VAL A 121 5.24 -4.58 -10.23
N ALA A 122 4.95 -3.75 -11.24
CA ALA A 122 4.52 -2.36 -11.06
C ALA A 122 3.22 -2.22 -10.25
N PHE A 123 2.27 -3.13 -10.44
CA PHE A 123 0.96 -3.10 -9.79
C PHE A 123 0.76 -4.31 -8.89
N PHE A 124 -0.07 -4.17 -7.84
CA PHE A 124 -0.56 -5.31 -7.09
C PHE A 124 -1.33 -6.27 -8.00
N SER A 125 -1.27 -7.57 -7.68
CA SER A 125 -2.10 -8.58 -8.33
C SER A 125 -3.58 -8.26 -8.18
N ALA A 126 -3.98 -7.84 -6.97
CA ALA A 126 -5.27 -7.24 -6.70
C ALA A 126 -5.18 -6.36 -5.45
N VAL A 127 -6.12 -5.43 -5.31
CA VAL A 127 -6.39 -4.68 -4.07
C VAL A 127 -7.72 -5.15 -3.50
N ASP A 128 -7.67 -5.64 -2.27
CA ASP A 128 -8.84 -6.13 -1.54
C ASP A 128 -9.59 -4.97 -0.88
N ILE A 129 -10.91 -4.92 -1.10
CA ILE A 129 -11.85 -4.01 -0.47
C ILE A 129 -12.88 -4.85 0.29
N ASP A 130 -12.95 -4.64 1.59
CA ASP A 130 -13.80 -5.44 2.47
C ASP A 130 -14.23 -4.64 3.71
N GLN A 131 -15.37 -5.02 4.28
CA GLN A 131 -15.87 -4.51 5.56
C GLN A 131 -15.27 -5.26 6.75
N CYS A 132 -14.70 -6.45 6.52
CA CYS A 132 -14.05 -7.25 7.55
C CYS A 132 -12.60 -7.59 7.20
N LEU A 133 -11.78 -7.81 8.24
CA LEU A 133 -10.40 -8.24 8.05
C LEU A 133 -10.35 -9.77 7.91
N ARG A 134 -10.06 -10.25 6.70
CA ARG A 134 -9.85 -11.66 6.39
C ARG A 134 -8.76 -11.80 5.33
N LYS A 135 -8.16 -13.00 5.25
CA LYS A 135 -7.05 -13.27 4.33
C LYS A 135 -7.46 -13.16 2.86
N GLU A 136 -8.64 -13.65 2.52
CA GLU A 136 -9.20 -13.59 1.17
C GLU A 136 -10.63 -13.07 1.26
N VAL A 137 -11.02 -12.16 0.36
CA VAL A 137 -12.33 -11.49 0.39
C VAL A 137 -13.54 -12.42 0.24
N THR A 138 -13.34 -13.63 -0.28
CA THR A 138 -14.38 -14.66 -0.43
C THR A 138 -14.47 -15.59 0.78
N MET A 139 -13.54 -15.50 1.73
CA MET A 139 -13.46 -16.42 2.86
C MET A 139 -14.58 -16.13 3.87
N ASN A 140 -15.45 -17.11 4.11
CA ASN A 140 -16.57 -16.95 5.06
C ASN A 140 -16.15 -17.13 6.54
N CYS A 141 -14.87 -17.40 6.82
CA CYS A 141 -14.30 -17.55 8.16
C CYS A 141 -15.10 -18.46 9.12
N VAL A 142 -15.56 -19.62 8.62
CA VAL A 142 -16.24 -20.64 9.42
C VAL A 142 -15.21 -21.34 10.30
N THR A 143 -15.44 -21.33 11.62
CA THR A 143 -14.61 -22.02 12.60
C THR A 143 -15.50 -22.70 13.64
N PRO A 144 -14.99 -23.63 14.48
CA PRO A 144 -15.80 -24.24 15.53
C PRO A 144 -16.47 -23.24 16.48
N SER A 145 -15.84 -22.09 16.73
CA SER A 145 -16.41 -20.98 17.51
C SER A 145 -17.24 -19.99 16.69
N ASN A 146 -17.15 -20.04 15.36
CA ASN A 146 -17.97 -19.26 14.41
C ASN A 146 -18.64 -20.19 13.38
N PRO A 147 -19.62 -21.03 13.78
CA PRO A 147 -20.18 -22.07 12.92
C PRO A 147 -21.04 -21.52 11.77
N HIS A 148 -21.51 -20.28 11.88
CA HIS A 148 -22.37 -19.65 10.87
C HIS A 148 -21.59 -18.72 9.91
N GLY A 149 -20.28 -18.54 10.11
CA GLY A 149 -19.44 -17.72 9.24
C GLY A 149 -19.80 -16.22 9.27
N MET A 150 -19.13 -15.44 8.42
CA MET A 150 -19.31 -13.99 8.31
C MET A 150 -20.65 -13.60 7.68
N GLU A 151 -21.04 -14.28 6.61
CA GLU A 151 -22.23 -13.94 5.85
C GLU A 151 -23.52 -14.27 6.61
N ARG A 152 -23.69 -15.54 7.03
CA ARG A 152 -24.91 -15.98 7.71
C ARG A 152 -24.92 -15.62 9.19
N GLY A 153 -23.75 -15.58 9.85
CA GLY A 153 -23.63 -15.25 11.26
C GLY A 153 -23.70 -13.76 11.56
N TYR A 154 -23.02 -12.93 10.76
CA TYR A 154 -22.86 -11.49 11.01
C TYR A 154 -23.48 -10.59 9.93
N GLY A 155 -24.02 -11.17 8.85
CA GLY A 155 -24.60 -10.39 7.75
C GLY A 155 -23.55 -9.66 6.90
N ILE A 156 -22.28 -10.06 6.99
CA ILE A 156 -21.18 -9.40 6.26
C ILE A 156 -20.94 -10.16 4.95
N PRO A 157 -21.21 -9.55 3.77
CA PRO A 157 -21.04 -10.21 2.48
C PRO A 157 -19.56 -10.44 2.14
N THR A 158 -19.30 -11.16 1.05
CA THR A 158 -17.94 -11.26 0.49
C THR A 158 -17.46 -9.90 0.00
N GLY A 159 -16.17 -9.61 0.23
CA GLY A 159 -15.52 -8.42 -0.28
C GLY A 159 -15.22 -8.54 -1.77
N GLN A 160 -14.51 -7.55 -2.29
CA GLN A 160 -14.14 -7.46 -3.70
C GLN A 160 -12.63 -7.30 -3.82
N ALA A 161 -12.03 -7.96 -4.80
CA ALA A 161 -10.61 -7.83 -5.11
C ALA A 161 -10.51 -7.31 -6.54
N PHE A 162 -9.83 -6.17 -6.72
CA PHE A 162 -9.73 -5.51 -8.02
C PHE A 162 -8.31 -5.52 -8.54
N ASP A 163 -8.13 -5.95 -9.77
CA ASP A 163 -6.86 -5.73 -10.48
C ASP A 163 -6.75 -4.27 -10.96
N ILE A 164 -5.58 -3.91 -11.51
CA ILE A 164 -5.36 -2.55 -12.01
C ILE A 164 -6.31 -2.19 -13.17
N MET A 165 -6.64 -3.12 -14.05
CA MET A 165 -7.48 -2.86 -15.23
C MET A 165 -8.94 -2.65 -14.84
N GLU A 166 -9.44 -3.42 -13.88
CA GLU A 166 -10.76 -3.26 -13.28
C GLU A 166 -10.84 -1.95 -12.50
N THR A 167 -9.83 -1.64 -11.70
CA THR A 167 -9.76 -0.39 -10.94
C THR A 167 -9.79 0.83 -11.87
N LEU A 168 -9.06 0.79 -12.99
CA LEU A 168 -9.07 1.85 -14.00
C LEU A 168 -10.45 2.04 -14.64
N LYS A 169 -11.20 0.95 -14.88
CA LYS A 169 -12.57 1.04 -15.41
C LYS A 169 -13.52 1.70 -14.41
N MET A 170 -13.41 1.36 -13.12
CA MET A 170 -14.27 1.91 -12.07
C MET A 170 -14.01 3.40 -11.81
N THR A 171 -12.76 3.83 -11.95
CA THR A 171 -12.30 5.19 -11.67
C THR A 171 -12.18 6.08 -12.91
N GLU A 172 -12.39 5.53 -14.10
CA GLU A 172 -12.08 6.17 -15.39
C GLU A 172 -10.63 6.69 -15.46
N GLY A 173 -9.72 6.06 -14.71
CA GLY A 173 -8.31 6.43 -14.62
C GLY A 173 -8.02 7.72 -13.87
N SER A 174 -8.98 8.25 -13.10
CA SER A 174 -8.80 9.48 -12.32
C SER A 174 -8.95 9.24 -10.82
N LEU A 175 -8.07 9.89 -10.05
CA LEU A 175 -8.20 9.96 -8.60
C LEU A 175 -9.09 11.14 -8.16
N SER A 176 -9.45 12.08 -9.03
CA SER A 176 -10.22 13.26 -8.63
C SER A 176 -11.66 12.92 -8.25
N LYS A 177 -12.23 13.65 -7.28
CA LYS A 177 -13.67 13.59 -7.01
C LYS A 177 -14.44 14.01 -8.26
N LYS A 178 -15.41 13.21 -8.67
CA LYS A 178 -16.41 13.64 -9.64
C LYS A 178 -17.28 14.68 -8.95
N ASN A 179 -17.24 15.93 -9.41
CA ASN A 179 -18.20 16.94 -8.99
C ASN A 179 -19.57 16.50 -9.48
N ILE A 180 -20.33 15.80 -8.63
CA ILE A 180 -21.76 15.63 -8.83
C ILE A 180 -22.35 17.02 -8.58
N PRO A 181 -22.97 17.69 -9.58
CA PRO A 181 -23.66 18.94 -9.30
C PRO A 181 -24.74 18.66 -8.28
N CYS A 182 -24.72 19.34 -7.14
CA CYS A 182 -25.85 19.33 -6.23
C CYS A 182 -27.05 19.95 -6.97
N GLU A 183 -28.00 19.12 -7.43
CA GLU A 183 -29.33 19.58 -7.79
C GLU A 183 -30.00 20.17 -6.54
N ASN A 184 -29.79 21.45 -6.23
CA ASN A 184 -30.63 22.20 -5.29
C ASN A 184 -30.63 23.73 -5.44
N ASP A 185 -29.95 24.31 -6.42
CA ASP A 185 -29.94 25.78 -6.60
C ASP A 185 -31.08 26.35 -7.48
N SER A 186 -32.03 25.53 -7.94
CA SER A 186 -33.11 25.97 -8.83
C SER A 186 -34.44 26.34 -8.14
N ASN A 187 -34.53 26.25 -6.80
CA ASN A 187 -35.78 26.51 -6.07
C ASN A 187 -35.83 27.81 -5.25
N VAL A 188 -34.80 28.66 -5.29
CA VAL A 188 -34.77 29.92 -4.52
C VAL A 188 -35.32 31.12 -5.32
N GLU A 189 -35.34 31.08 -6.66
CA GLU A 189 -35.77 32.25 -7.46
C GLU A 189 -37.30 32.41 -7.64
N LYS A 190 -38.14 31.47 -7.19
CA LYS A 190 -39.61 31.55 -7.42
C LYS A 190 -40.45 32.11 -6.26
N LYS A 191 -39.85 32.71 -5.21
CA LYS A 191 -40.60 33.24 -4.05
C LYS A 191 -40.55 34.76 -3.84
N GLN A 192 -40.03 35.53 -4.78
CA GLN A 192 -40.10 37.01 -4.76
C GLN A 192 -40.87 37.54 -5.97
N ALA A 193 -42.16 37.21 -6.07
CA ALA A 193 -43.10 37.88 -6.95
C ALA A 193 -44.54 37.62 -6.47
N VAL A 194 -44.92 38.24 -5.35
CA VAL A 194 -46.31 38.54 -4.97
C VAL A 194 -46.32 39.92 -4.32
#